data_AF-A0AAD8KW66-F1
#
_entry.id   AF-A0AAD8KW66-F1
#
_cell.length_a   1.000
_cell.length_b   1.000
_cell.length_c   1.000
_cell.angle_alpha   90.00
_cell.angle_beta   90.00
_cell.angle_gamma   90.00
#
_symmetry.space_group_name_H-M   'P 1'
#
loop_
_entity.id
_entity.type
_entity.pdbx_description
1 polymer ?
#
loop_
_entity_poly.entity_id
_entity_poly.type
_entity_poly.pdbx_seq_one_letter_code
_entity_poly.pdbx_strand_id
1 'polypeptide(L)'
;MSTNDHQPQLQNGETNPEPVSDLNGPEHTTIQSTDNNSSNLQQPIQSNDNDTASEEVDPEPAAEVTNTEKQIELKDNEQVKREEGGRTFTMRELLNELKNGDGDQESEVSATDAVVSRHSQENTQHTEKNSAAMELINSITGSDEEGRSRQRILTFAAKRYASAIERNPDDYDALYNWALVLQESADNVNSDTSSPSKDALLEEACKKYDEATRLNPTLHDAYYNWAIAISDRAKMRGRTKEAEELWKQATNNYEKAVQLNWNSPQALNNWGLALQELSAIVPAREKQIIVKSAISKFRAAIQLQFDFHRAIYNLGTVLYGLAEDTSRTGGTMGGHDVSPDELYSQSAIYIAAAHALKPNYSVYTSALKLVRSMLPLPYLKVGYLTAPPVGNPIAPHCDWKHTQFVLNHESLQQIHNGEQRHMVSGDKTSNGRPAIKIDIPDIISVSACADLSLPPGPSICIETIHGPTYLIADSWEYLDTWFDAIRLVYTIYARGKTDVLAGIITG
;
A
#
# COMPACT_ATOMS: atom_id res chain seq x y z
N MET A 1 20.11 7.20 75.27
CA MET A 1 19.33 6.70 76.42
C MET A 1 18.26 5.76 75.90
N SER A 2 17.82 4.79 76.70
CA SER A 2 16.71 3.87 76.42
C SER A 2 16.88 2.95 75.20
N THR A 3 17.77 2.00 75.41
CA THR A 3 17.86 0.65 74.82
C THR A 3 16.52 -0.08 74.65
N ASN A 4 16.39 -0.89 73.59
CA ASN A 4 16.35 -2.37 73.62
C ASN A 4 16.13 -2.88 72.16
N ASP A 5 16.80 -3.88 71.59
CA ASP A 5 17.10 -5.27 72.03
C ASP A 5 15.85 -6.19 72.01
N HIS A 6 15.81 -7.36 71.35
CA HIS A 6 16.89 -8.25 70.87
C HIS A 6 16.60 -8.98 69.53
N GLN A 7 17.68 -9.47 68.90
CA GLN A 7 17.78 -10.61 67.95
C GLN A 7 18.60 -11.74 68.65
N PRO A 8 19.02 -12.87 68.01
CA PRO A 8 18.71 -13.47 66.68
C PRO A 8 17.94 -14.82 66.87
N GLN A 9 18.03 -15.97 66.18
CA GLN A 9 18.93 -16.59 65.17
C GLN A 9 18.17 -17.58 64.22
N LEU A 10 18.81 -17.89 63.07
CA LEU A 10 19.16 -19.20 62.46
C LEU A 10 18.36 -20.48 62.86
N GLN A 11 18.22 -21.53 62.02
CA GLN A 11 19.18 -22.05 61.04
C GLN A 11 18.58 -23.06 59.99
N ASN A 12 19.15 -23.08 58.79
CA ASN A 12 19.24 -24.14 57.73
C ASN A 12 18.07 -25.09 57.33
N GLY A 13 17.94 -25.26 56.00
CA GLY A 13 17.72 -26.55 55.31
C GLY A 13 16.27 -27.00 55.06
N GLU A 14 15.99 -27.89 54.10
CA GLU A 14 16.72 -28.24 52.86
C GLU A 14 15.78 -28.99 51.87
N THR A 15 16.07 -28.90 50.57
CA THR A 15 15.66 -29.78 49.43
C THR A 15 14.22 -30.33 49.24
N ASN A 16 13.84 -30.37 47.95
CA ASN A 16 12.65 -31.00 47.36
C ASN A 16 12.61 -32.53 47.55
N PRO A 17 11.44 -33.20 47.42
CA PRO A 17 11.28 -34.02 46.21
C PRO A 17 9.87 -34.05 45.57
N GLU A 18 9.86 -34.36 44.27
CA GLU A 18 8.72 -34.81 43.45
C GLU A 18 8.50 -36.35 43.58
N PRO A 19 7.71 -37.02 42.72
CA PRO A 19 6.29 -36.83 42.36
C PRO A 19 5.46 -38.10 42.61
N VAL A 20 4.13 -38.03 42.45
CA VAL A 20 3.28 -39.22 42.19
C VAL A 20 2.17 -38.89 41.19
N SER A 21 1.84 -39.82 40.30
CA SER A 21 0.71 -39.80 39.37
C SER A 21 -0.59 -40.31 40.02
N ASP A 22 -1.74 -40.10 39.38
CA ASP A 22 -2.49 -41.22 38.77
C ASP A 22 -3.75 -40.76 38.01
N LEU A 23 -4.31 -41.70 37.25
CA LEU A 23 -5.42 -41.51 36.29
C LEU A 23 -6.79 -41.60 36.99
N ASN A 24 -7.80 -40.91 36.43
CA ASN A 24 -9.11 -41.49 36.09
C ASN A 24 -10.05 -40.46 35.42
N GLY A 25 -10.91 -40.97 34.54
CA GLY A 25 -12.20 -40.39 34.13
C GLY A 25 -13.19 -41.56 33.97
N PRO A 26 -14.26 -41.46 33.17
CA PRO A 26 -14.95 -40.29 32.62
C PRO A 26 -16.41 -40.21 33.15
N GLU A 27 -17.25 -39.27 32.67
CA GLU A 27 -18.64 -39.60 32.27
C GLU A 27 -19.34 -38.47 31.48
N HIS A 28 -20.54 -38.77 30.93
CA HIS A 28 -21.31 -37.94 30.01
C HIS A 28 -22.33 -37.01 30.70
N THR A 29 -22.60 -35.87 30.06
CA THR A 29 -23.97 -35.30 30.00
C THR A 29 -24.27 -34.84 28.57
N THR A 30 -25.55 -34.87 28.17
CA THR A 30 -26.04 -34.72 26.79
C THR A 30 -26.99 -33.51 26.67
N ILE A 31 -27.58 -33.26 25.47
CA ILE A 31 -28.75 -32.38 25.20
C ILE A 31 -28.38 -30.88 25.03
N GLN A 32 -28.82 -30.13 23.99
CA GLN A 32 -29.70 -30.42 22.84
C GLN A 32 -29.30 -29.60 21.59
N SER A 33 -29.64 -30.10 20.40
CA SER A 33 -29.75 -29.31 19.16
C SER A 33 -31.20 -28.86 18.92
N THR A 34 -31.40 -27.78 18.15
CA THR A 34 -32.70 -27.46 17.54
C THR A 34 -32.51 -27.04 16.09
N ASP A 35 -33.02 -27.86 15.18
CA ASP A 35 -33.08 -27.56 13.74
C ASP A 35 -34.16 -26.52 13.42
N ASN A 36 -34.03 -25.85 12.27
CA ASN A 36 -35.22 -25.55 11.48
C ASN A 36 -34.91 -25.50 9.98
N ASN A 37 -35.80 -26.10 9.19
CA ASN A 37 -35.60 -26.32 7.76
C ASN A 37 -35.97 -25.08 6.92
N SER A 38 -35.35 -24.92 5.75
CA SER A 38 -36.04 -25.26 4.48
C SER A 38 -35.12 -25.06 3.26
N SER A 39 -35.27 -25.95 2.27
CA SER A 39 -34.56 -25.95 1.00
C SER A 39 -35.52 -25.68 -0.17
N ASN A 40 -35.00 -25.20 -1.32
CA ASN A 40 -35.28 -25.87 -2.60
C ASN A 40 -34.47 -25.40 -3.82
N LEU A 41 -34.53 -26.24 -4.86
CA LEU A 41 -34.33 -25.98 -6.30
C LEU A 41 -32.92 -25.67 -6.83
N GLN A 42 -32.30 -26.72 -7.37
CA GLN A 42 -31.32 -26.66 -8.46
C GLN A 42 -32.06 -26.68 -9.81
N GLN A 43 -31.42 -26.18 -10.89
CA GLN A 43 -31.13 -26.99 -12.09
C GLN A 43 -30.10 -26.28 -13.02
N PRO A 44 -29.33 -27.03 -13.85
CA PRO A 44 -28.25 -26.49 -14.67
C PRO A 44 -28.66 -26.23 -16.14
N ILE A 45 -27.78 -25.59 -16.90
CA ILE A 45 -27.82 -25.52 -18.38
C ILE A 45 -26.51 -26.12 -18.93
N GLN A 46 -26.60 -26.78 -20.08
CA GLN A 46 -25.54 -27.62 -20.66
C GLN A 46 -24.64 -26.90 -21.68
N SER A 47 -23.58 -27.62 -22.04
CA SER A 47 -22.58 -27.36 -23.07
C SER A 47 -23.09 -26.86 -24.43
N ASN A 48 -22.17 -26.24 -25.17
CA ASN A 48 -21.99 -26.48 -26.59
C ASN A 48 -20.49 -26.47 -26.90
N ASP A 49 -19.97 -27.59 -27.40
CA ASP A 49 -18.63 -27.69 -27.96
C ASP A 49 -18.60 -27.17 -29.40
N ASN A 50 -17.43 -26.77 -29.89
CA ASN A 50 -17.12 -26.77 -31.32
C ASN A 50 -15.60 -26.66 -31.52
N ASP A 51 -14.97 -27.75 -31.95
CA ASP A 51 -13.58 -27.76 -32.38
C ASP A 51 -13.40 -27.00 -33.70
N THR A 52 -12.29 -26.26 -33.82
CA THR A 52 -11.56 -26.11 -35.10
C THR A 52 -10.09 -25.90 -34.77
N ALA A 53 -9.20 -26.57 -35.51
CA ALA A 53 -7.80 -26.71 -35.16
C ALA A 53 -6.85 -25.79 -35.96
N SER A 54 -5.65 -25.60 -35.40
CA SER A 54 -4.34 -25.39 -36.06
C SER A 54 -4.21 -24.34 -37.18
N GLU A 55 -3.27 -23.40 -36.97
CA GLU A 55 -1.96 -23.49 -37.63
C GLU A 55 -0.90 -22.63 -36.91
N GLU A 56 0.38 -22.96 -37.13
CA GLU A 56 1.56 -22.29 -36.55
C GLU A 56 2.09 -21.18 -37.49
N VAL A 57 2.86 -20.21 -36.97
CA VAL A 57 4.12 -19.69 -37.57
C VAL A 57 4.75 -18.63 -36.64
N ASP A 58 6.07 -18.70 -36.52
CA ASP A 58 7.01 -17.80 -35.81
C ASP A 58 8.38 -17.96 -36.54
N PRO A 59 9.44 -17.12 -36.41
CA PRO A 59 9.56 -15.79 -35.79
C PRO A 59 10.26 -14.71 -36.69
N GLU A 60 10.33 -13.46 -36.19
CA GLU A 60 11.46 -12.47 -36.31
C GLU A 60 12.13 -12.10 -37.68
N PRO A 61 13.07 -11.12 -37.81
CA PRO A 61 13.79 -10.35 -36.78
C PRO A 61 13.75 -8.80 -36.91
N ALA A 62 14.44 -8.13 -35.97
CA ALA A 62 14.46 -6.69 -35.75
C ALA A 62 15.36 -5.84 -36.69
N ALA A 63 15.14 -4.51 -36.65
CA ALA A 63 16.10 -3.48 -37.05
C ALA A 63 15.93 -2.22 -36.17
N GLU A 64 17.02 -1.48 -35.93
CA GLU A 64 17.06 -0.25 -35.11
C GLU A 64 16.70 1.01 -35.92
N VAL A 65 16.47 2.15 -35.24
CA VAL A 65 17.16 3.47 -35.44
C VAL A 65 16.37 4.68 -34.89
N THR A 66 17.08 5.44 -34.05
CA THR A 66 16.90 6.81 -33.48
C THR A 66 15.73 7.77 -33.83
N ASN A 67 15.35 8.53 -32.79
CA ASN A 67 14.69 9.86 -32.78
C ASN A 67 14.90 10.78 -34.00
N THR A 68 13.88 11.58 -34.37
CA THR A 68 13.81 13.06 -34.17
C THR A 68 12.47 13.64 -34.71
N GLU A 69 12.05 14.79 -34.19
CA GLU A 69 10.81 15.52 -34.48
C GLU A 69 10.59 15.97 -35.95
N LYS A 70 9.36 15.88 -36.48
CA LYS A 70 8.48 17.06 -36.77
C LYS A 70 7.12 16.71 -37.41
N GLN A 71 6.22 17.70 -37.40
CA GLN A 71 4.82 17.65 -37.82
C GLN A 71 4.62 17.64 -39.35
N ILE A 72 3.49 17.07 -39.80
CA ILE A 72 2.63 17.55 -40.91
C ILE A 72 1.21 17.03 -40.66
N GLU A 73 0.18 17.81 -41.00
CA GLU A 73 -1.23 17.46 -40.83
C GLU A 73 -1.79 16.69 -42.04
N LEU A 74 -2.70 15.74 -41.80
CA LEU A 74 -3.84 15.45 -42.68
C LEU A 74 -5.05 15.04 -41.82
N LYS A 75 -6.25 15.40 -42.29
CA LYS A 75 -7.55 15.03 -41.69
C LYS A 75 -8.18 13.87 -42.46
N ASP A 76 -8.90 12.98 -41.77
CA ASP A 76 -10.37 12.94 -41.83
C ASP A 76 -10.97 11.91 -40.84
N ASN A 77 -12.30 11.96 -40.70
CA ASN A 77 -13.18 11.17 -39.81
C ASN A 77 -12.95 9.64 -39.87
N GLU A 78 -13.19 8.83 -38.83
CA GLU A 78 -14.53 8.55 -38.27
C GLU A 78 -14.55 8.08 -36.79
N GLN A 79 -15.76 7.83 -36.25
CA GLN A 79 -16.05 7.67 -34.83
C GLN A 79 -16.03 6.22 -34.33
N VAL A 80 -15.26 5.94 -33.27
CA VAL A 80 -15.62 4.93 -32.26
C VAL A 80 -15.26 5.46 -30.87
N LYS A 81 -16.26 5.66 -29.99
CA LYS A 81 -16.00 5.92 -28.57
C LYS A 81 -15.53 4.64 -27.89
N ARG A 82 -14.43 4.72 -27.13
CA ARG A 82 -14.12 3.84 -26.01
C ARG A 82 -13.89 4.71 -24.78
N GLU A 83 -14.29 4.22 -23.62
CA GLU A 83 -14.31 4.99 -22.38
C GLU A 83 -12.98 4.81 -21.64
N GLU A 84 -12.10 5.81 -21.67
CA GLU A 84 -10.84 5.81 -20.91
C GLU A 84 -11.08 6.23 -19.45
N GLY A 85 -11.65 5.33 -18.66
CA GLY A 85 -11.69 5.46 -17.20
C GLY A 85 -10.31 5.19 -16.57
N GLY A 86 -9.85 6.07 -15.68
CA GLY A 86 -8.71 5.78 -14.79
C GLY A 86 -7.50 6.73 -14.83
N ARG A 87 -7.58 7.89 -15.49
CA ARG A 87 -6.55 8.94 -15.38
C ARG A 87 -6.97 10.04 -14.39
N THR A 88 -6.23 10.17 -13.29
CA THR A 88 -6.31 11.35 -12.42
C THR A 88 -5.55 12.52 -13.06
N PHE A 89 -6.23 13.64 -13.24
CA PHE A 89 -5.66 14.84 -13.87
C PHE A 89 -5.14 15.81 -12.80
N THR A 90 -3.95 16.37 -13.03
CA THR A 90 -3.48 17.55 -12.31
C THR A 90 -4.15 18.82 -12.89
N MET A 91 -4.27 19.88 -12.09
CA MET A 91 -4.81 21.17 -12.56
C MET A 91 -4.03 21.69 -13.80
N ARG A 92 -2.74 21.37 -13.91
CA ARG A 92 -1.87 21.65 -15.06
C ARG A 92 -2.32 20.98 -16.36
N GLU A 93 -2.92 19.80 -16.29
CA GLU A 93 -3.42 19.08 -17.47
C GLU A 93 -4.76 19.66 -17.92
N LEU A 94 -5.71 19.85 -16.99
CA LEU A 94 -7.02 20.46 -17.25
C LEU A 94 -6.91 21.88 -17.84
N LEU A 95 -5.93 22.68 -17.38
CA LEU A 95 -5.67 24.03 -17.91
C LEU A 95 -5.17 24.05 -19.37
N ASN A 96 -4.68 22.93 -19.92
CA ASN A 96 -4.35 22.84 -21.35
C ASN A 96 -5.57 22.52 -22.22
N GLU A 97 -6.55 21.77 -21.69
CA GLU A 97 -7.78 21.41 -22.43
C GLU A 97 -8.73 22.61 -22.56
N LEU A 98 -8.87 23.40 -21.48
CA LEU A 98 -9.62 24.66 -21.44
C LEU A 98 -9.15 25.72 -22.46
N LYS A 99 -8.00 25.53 -23.11
CA LYS A 99 -7.47 26.45 -24.13
C LYS A 99 -8.15 26.32 -25.50
N ASN A 100 -8.93 25.26 -25.72
CA ASN A 100 -9.43 24.87 -27.05
C ASN A 100 -10.97 24.92 -27.20
N GLY A 101 -11.70 25.54 -26.26
CA GLY A 101 -13.17 25.52 -26.23
C GLY A 101 -13.82 26.84 -25.86
N ASP A 102 -13.89 27.78 -26.81
CA ASP A 102 -14.81 28.93 -26.77
C ASP A 102 -16.15 28.57 -27.45
N GLY A 103 -17.27 29.01 -26.89
CA GLY A 103 -18.60 28.77 -27.45
C GLY A 103 -19.75 29.36 -26.61
N ASP A 104 -20.15 30.59 -26.92
CA ASP A 104 -21.22 31.31 -26.20
C ASP A 104 -22.63 30.75 -26.43
N GLN A 105 -23.46 30.80 -25.39
CA GLN A 105 -24.90 31.06 -25.55
C GLN A 105 -25.56 31.52 -24.23
N GLU A 106 -26.40 32.56 -24.33
CA GLU A 106 -27.25 33.08 -23.25
C GLU A 106 -28.72 32.67 -23.46
N SER A 107 -29.49 32.50 -22.38
CA SER A 107 -30.96 32.57 -22.41
C SER A 107 -31.56 32.84 -21.02
N GLU A 108 -32.45 33.83 -20.92
CA GLU A 108 -33.24 34.14 -19.71
C GLU A 108 -34.51 33.27 -19.59
N VAL A 109 -35.03 33.02 -18.38
CA VAL A 109 -36.39 33.50 -17.97
C VAL A 109 -36.70 33.35 -16.46
N SER A 110 -37.67 34.17 -16.03
CA SER A 110 -38.08 34.56 -14.67
C SER A 110 -38.73 33.51 -13.73
N ALA A 111 -38.26 33.52 -12.47
CA ALA A 111 -38.98 33.65 -11.18
C ALA A 111 -40.29 32.89 -10.82
N THR A 112 -40.33 32.39 -9.57
CA THR A 112 -41.52 32.37 -8.68
C THR A 112 -41.13 32.63 -7.21
N ASP A 113 -41.81 33.55 -6.53
CA ASP A 113 -41.53 33.92 -5.12
C ASP A 113 -42.17 32.97 -4.08
N ALA A 114 -41.34 32.38 -3.21
CA ALA A 114 -41.78 31.74 -1.95
C ALA A 114 -40.64 31.50 -0.92
N VAL A 115 -39.40 31.32 -1.36
CA VAL A 115 -38.27 30.78 -0.55
C VAL A 115 -37.40 31.88 0.11
N VAL A 116 -37.68 33.14 -0.19
CA VAL A 116 -36.78 34.30 -0.06
C VAL A 116 -36.18 34.53 1.34
N SER A 117 -36.80 34.05 2.43
CA SER A 117 -36.34 34.31 3.80
C SER A 117 -35.23 33.39 4.36
N ARG A 118 -34.84 32.30 3.66
CA ARG A 118 -33.64 31.49 4.04
C ARG A 118 -32.52 31.63 3.03
N HIS A 119 -32.84 31.45 1.75
CA HIS A 119 -31.86 31.60 0.66
C HIS A 119 -31.17 32.98 0.63
N SER A 120 -31.82 34.05 1.07
CA SER A 120 -31.14 35.36 1.17
C SER A 120 -30.01 35.37 2.21
N GLN A 121 -30.18 34.68 3.35
CA GLN A 121 -29.14 34.56 4.38
C GLN A 121 -28.04 33.59 3.94
N GLU A 122 -28.42 32.43 3.39
CA GLU A 122 -27.49 31.42 2.87
C GLU A 122 -26.64 31.99 1.73
N ASN A 123 -27.24 32.64 0.73
CA ASN A 123 -26.53 33.20 -0.42
C ASN A 123 -25.62 34.38 -0.03
N THR A 124 -26.03 35.21 0.95
CA THR A 124 -25.14 36.26 1.50
C THR A 124 -23.90 35.62 2.14
N GLN A 125 -24.08 34.58 2.96
CA GLN A 125 -22.96 33.90 3.62
C GLN A 125 -22.06 33.13 2.63
N HIS A 126 -22.62 32.56 1.56
CA HIS A 126 -21.82 31.97 0.47
C HIS A 126 -21.02 33.04 -0.30
N THR A 127 -21.60 34.22 -0.54
CA THR A 127 -20.90 35.35 -1.16
C THR A 127 -19.73 35.83 -0.30
N GLU A 128 -19.93 35.98 1.02
CA GLU A 128 -18.87 36.38 1.97
C GLU A 128 -17.71 35.37 2.02
N LYS A 129 -18.01 34.07 2.14
CA LYS A 129 -17.00 32.98 2.06
C LYS A 129 -16.21 33.05 0.74
N ASN A 130 -16.93 33.21 -0.37
CA ASN A 130 -16.34 33.25 -1.71
C ASN A 130 -15.42 34.48 -1.90
N SER A 131 -15.76 35.63 -1.29
CA SER A 131 -14.86 36.80 -1.22
C SER A 131 -13.58 36.48 -0.46
N ALA A 132 -13.67 35.89 0.73
CA ALA A 132 -12.50 35.56 1.55
C ALA A 132 -11.54 34.59 0.84
N ALA A 133 -12.06 33.55 0.18
CA ALA A 133 -11.25 32.63 -0.63
C ALA A 133 -10.57 33.34 -1.83
N MET A 134 -11.25 34.30 -2.46
CA MET A 134 -10.67 35.13 -3.52
C MET A 134 -9.61 36.12 -2.99
N GLU A 135 -9.81 36.73 -1.83
CA GLU A 135 -8.84 37.62 -1.18
C GLU A 135 -7.54 36.89 -0.85
N LEU A 136 -7.62 35.66 -0.31
CA LEU A 136 -6.46 34.78 -0.11
C LEU A 136 -5.73 34.50 -1.44
N ILE A 137 -6.44 34.12 -2.51
CA ILE A 137 -5.83 33.84 -3.82
C ILE A 137 -5.19 35.07 -4.46
N ASN A 138 -5.75 36.26 -4.23
CA ASN A 138 -5.22 37.54 -4.75
C ASN A 138 -4.00 38.06 -3.96
N SER A 139 -3.80 37.64 -2.70
CA SER A 139 -2.68 38.11 -1.86
C SER A 139 -1.35 37.41 -2.14
N ILE A 140 -1.39 36.25 -2.81
CA ILE A 140 -0.22 35.42 -3.11
C ILE A 140 0.60 36.04 -4.23
N THR A 141 1.91 36.13 -4.00
CA THR A 141 2.90 36.43 -5.06
C THR A 141 3.92 35.31 -5.14
N GLY A 142 4.00 34.65 -6.29
CA GLY A 142 5.01 33.61 -6.52
C GLY A 142 6.45 34.13 -6.39
N SER A 143 7.33 33.30 -5.85
CA SER A 143 8.74 33.65 -5.60
C SER A 143 9.53 33.90 -6.89
N ASP A 144 9.34 33.06 -7.91
CA ASP A 144 9.93 33.18 -9.24
C ASP A 144 8.92 33.70 -10.30
N GLU A 145 9.40 33.99 -11.51
CA GLU A 145 8.56 34.49 -12.60
C GLU A 145 7.53 33.45 -13.09
N GLU A 146 7.92 32.19 -13.04
CA GLU A 146 7.09 31.04 -13.38
C GLU A 146 5.99 30.82 -12.32
N GLY A 147 6.29 30.89 -11.03
CA GLY A 147 5.30 30.92 -9.95
C GLY A 147 4.36 32.13 -10.00
N ARG A 148 4.85 33.32 -10.39
CA ARG A 148 3.97 34.47 -10.68
C ARG A 148 3.09 34.25 -11.92
N SER A 149 3.54 33.44 -12.86
CA SER A 149 2.76 33.09 -14.06
C SER A 149 1.68 32.06 -13.71
N ARG A 150 2.02 31.00 -12.96
CA ARG A 150 1.05 30.09 -12.35
C ARG A 150 0.00 30.83 -11.52
N GLN A 151 0.40 31.75 -10.64
CA GLN A 151 -0.57 32.47 -9.79
C GLN A 151 -1.58 33.28 -10.62
N ARG A 152 -1.15 33.95 -11.70
CA ARG A 152 -2.06 34.68 -12.59
C ARG A 152 -3.12 33.77 -13.23
N ILE A 153 -2.74 32.54 -13.59
CA ILE A 153 -3.66 31.54 -14.14
C ILE A 153 -4.60 31.00 -13.06
N LEU A 154 -4.08 30.70 -11.86
CA LEU A 154 -4.88 30.25 -10.71
C LEU A 154 -5.90 31.30 -10.26
N THR A 155 -5.51 32.57 -10.19
CA THR A 155 -6.41 33.70 -9.91
C THR A 155 -7.49 33.87 -10.98
N PHE A 156 -7.19 33.58 -12.25
CA PHE A 156 -8.19 33.60 -13.33
C PHE A 156 -9.17 32.43 -13.22
N ALA A 157 -8.67 31.20 -12.99
CA ALA A 157 -9.49 30.02 -12.78
C ALA A 157 -10.40 30.15 -11.54
N ALA A 158 -9.87 30.65 -10.42
CA ALA A 158 -10.65 30.92 -9.20
C ALA A 158 -11.82 31.89 -9.46
N LYS A 159 -11.60 32.97 -10.22
CA LYS A 159 -12.67 33.91 -10.62
C LYS A 159 -13.72 33.27 -11.53
N ARG A 160 -13.34 32.26 -12.32
CA ARG A 160 -14.27 31.51 -13.17
C ARG A 160 -15.11 30.55 -12.35
N TYR A 161 -14.52 29.78 -11.44
CA TYR A 161 -15.27 28.89 -10.55
C TYR A 161 -16.13 29.65 -9.54
N ALA A 162 -15.61 30.71 -8.89
CA ALA A 162 -16.40 31.56 -8.00
C ALA A 162 -17.68 32.05 -8.67
N SER A 163 -17.58 32.51 -9.92
CA SER A 163 -18.73 33.00 -10.68
C SER A 163 -19.58 31.88 -11.33
N ALA A 164 -19.10 30.64 -11.36
CA ALA A 164 -19.96 29.48 -11.60
C ALA A 164 -20.83 29.20 -10.37
N ILE A 165 -20.25 29.19 -9.16
CA ILE A 165 -20.97 29.01 -7.89
C ILE A 165 -21.98 30.13 -7.62
N GLU A 166 -21.69 31.37 -8.01
CA GLU A 166 -22.66 32.49 -7.99
C GLU A 166 -23.90 32.25 -8.87
N ARG A 167 -23.80 31.45 -9.94
CA ARG A 167 -24.90 31.10 -10.84
C ARG A 167 -25.59 29.80 -10.45
N ASN A 168 -24.82 28.82 -9.98
CA ASN A 168 -25.27 27.50 -9.57
C ASN A 168 -24.52 27.07 -8.29
N PRO A 169 -25.08 27.31 -7.09
CA PRO A 169 -24.47 26.91 -5.82
C PRO A 169 -24.27 25.38 -5.68
N ASP A 170 -25.06 24.59 -6.42
CA ASP A 170 -25.03 23.12 -6.40
C ASP A 170 -24.01 22.51 -7.40
N ASP A 171 -23.20 23.35 -8.07
CA ASP A 171 -22.12 22.91 -8.98
C ASP A 171 -20.93 22.34 -8.17
N TYR A 172 -21.04 21.04 -7.85
CA TYR A 172 -20.01 20.30 -7.11
C TYR A 172 -18.69 20.21 -7.87
N ASP A 173 -18.70 20.23 -9.21
CA ASP A 173 -17.51 20.15 -10.05
C ASP A 173 -16.74 21.47 -10.03
N ALA A 174 -17.43 22.62 -10.08
CA ALA A 174 -16.81 23.92 -9.87
C ALA A 174 -16.29 24.10 -8.43
N LEU A 175 -16.98 23.57 -7.40
CA LEU A 175 -16.49 23.56 -6.03
C LEU A 175 -15.21 22.71 -5.89
N TYR A 176 -15.21 21.50 -6.44
CA TYR A 176 -14.06 20.59 -6.46
C TYR A 176 -12.84 21.20 -7.17
N ASN A 177 -13.03 21.74 -8.38
CA ASN A 177 -11.95 22.35 -9.14
C ASN A 177 -11.44 23.66 -8.50
N TRP A 178 -12.29 24.42 -7.80
CA TRP A 178 -11.82 25.56 -7.00
C TRP A 178 -10.99 25.11 -5.80
N ALA A 179 -11.35 23.99 -5.16
CA ALA A 179 -10.55 23.40 -4.08
C ALA A 179 -9.14 22.95 -4.56
N LEU A 180 -9.03 22.41 -5.79
CA LEU A 180 -7.73 22.14 -6.44
C LEU A 180 -6.93 23.44 -6.69
N VAL A 181 -7.57 24.49 -7.21
CA VAL A 181 -6.93 25.81 -7.44
C VAL A 181 -6.44 26.43 -6.12
N LEU A 182 -7.16 26.24 -5.02
CA LEU A 182 -6.74 26.65 -3.68
C LEU A 182 -5.53 25.85 -3.19
N GLN A 183 -5.44 24.53 -3.44
CA GLN A 183 -4.26 23.72 -3.12
C GLN A 183 -3.02 24.13 -3.92
N GLU A 184 -3.10 24.22 -5.25
CA GLU A 184 -1.95 24.63 -6.08
C GLU A 184 -1.50 26.06 -5.74
N SER A 185 -2.44 26.96 -5.40
CA SER A 185 -2.12 28.28 -4.85
C SER A 185 -1.38 28.20 -3.52
N ALA A 186 -1.72 27.23 -2.66
CA ALA A 186 -1.06 27.00 -1.37
C ALA A 186 0.35 26.41 -1.49
N ASP A 187 0.62 25.63 -2.55
CA ASP A 187 1.97 25.15 -2.90
C ASP A 187 2.84 26.22 -3.57
N ASN A 188 2.23 27.25 -4.17
CA ASN A 188 2.92 28.40 -4.75
C ASN A 188 3.35 29.47 -3.71
N VAL A 189 3.05 29.25 -2.42
CA VAL A 189 3.44 30.10 -1.28
C VAL A 189 4.90 29.85 -0.89
N ASN A 190 5.69 30.91 -0.67
CA ASN A 190 7.08 30.77 -0.22
C ASN A 190 7.20 30.33 1.25
N SER A 191 8.21 29.51 1.55
CA SER A 191 8.42 28.91 2.89
C SER A 191 8.84 29.91 3.98
N ASP A 192 9.39 31.08 3.61
CA ASP A 192 9.99 32.02 4.58
C ASP A 192 8.97 32.93 5.29
N THR A 193 7.72 33.00 4.81
CA THR A 193 6.71 33.94 5.32
C THR A 193 5.87 33.36 6.45
N SER A 194 6.20 33.72 7.69
CA SER A 194 5.38 33.42 8.87
C SER A 194 4.11 34.28 8.90
N SER A 195 2.96 33.63 8.64
CA SER A 195 1.58 34.16 8.67
C SER A 195 1.13 35.01 7.47
N PRO A 196 -0.13 34.87 7.00
CA PRO A 196 -0.90 33.63 6.85
C PRO A 196 -1.22 33.41 5.36
N SER A 197 -0.93 32.22 4.82
CA SER A 197 -1.29 31.90 3.42
C SER A 197 -1.54 30.40 3.23
N LYS A 198 -0.51 29.55 3.30
CA LYS A 198 -0.64 28.12 2.96
C LYS A 198 -1.73 27.38 3.75
N ASP A 199 -1.74 27.48 5.07
CA ASP A 199 -2.76 26.82 5.91
C ASP A 199 -4.18 27.37 5.71
N ALA A 200 -4.32 28.68 5.45
CA ALA A 200 -5.62 29.30 5.19
C ALA A 200 -6.20 28.86 3.84
N LEU A 201 -5.37 28.80 2.80
CA LEU A 201 -5.74 28.28 1.48
C LEU A 201 -6.12 26.79 1.54
N LEU A 202 -5.37 25.99 2.31
CA LEU A 202 -5.71 24.58 2.52
C LEU A 202 -6.97 24.40 3.38
N GLU A 203 -7.27 25.32 4.30
CA GLU A 203 -8.55 25.32 5.03
C GLU A 203 -9.73 25.64 4.12
N GLU A 204 -9.63 26.67 3.28
CA GLU A 204 -10.68 26.97 2.29
C GLU A 204 -10.81 25.85 1.25
N ALA A 205 -9.71 25.21 0.83
CA ALA A 205 -9.78 24.01 0.01
C ALA A 205 -10.55 22.90 0.72
N CYS A 206 -10.27 22.63 2.01
CA CYS A 206 -11.03 21.66 2.81
C CYS A 206 -12.52 22.00 2.86
N LYS A 207 -12.90 23.26 3.05
CA LYS A 207 -14.31 23.71 3.04
C LYS A 207 -14.96 23.50 1.67
N LYS A 208 -14.23 23.69 0.57
CA LYS A 208 -14.74 23.48 -0.79
C LYS A 208 -14.87 21.99 -1.17
N TYR A 209 -13.99 21.12 -0.69
CA TYR A 209 -14.20 19.66 -0.79
C TYR A 209 -15.37 19.17 0.08
N ASP A 210 -15.56 19.72 1.27
CA ASP A 210 -16.70 19.44 2.15
C ASP A 210 -18.04 19.91 1.52
N GLU A 211 -18.06 21.09 0.89
CA GLU A 211 -19.20 21.55 0.08
C GLU A 211 -19.44 20.63 -1.15
N ALA A 212 -18.41 20.26 -1.91
CA ALA A 212 -18.53 19.37 -3.07
C ALA A 212 -18.98 17.93 -2.72
N THR A 213 -18.44 17.34 -1.66
CA THR A 213 -18.78 15.97 -1.24
C THR A 213 -20.14 15.86 -0.53
N ARG A 214 -20.69 16.96 0.00
CA ARG A 214 -22.11 17.01 0.39
C ARG A 214 -23.05 16.91 -0.81
N LEU A 215 -22.73 17.60 -1.90
CA LEU A 215 -23.52 17.61 -3.14
C LEU A 215 -23.36 16.31 -3.93
N ASN A 216 -22.13 15.78 -4.01
CA ASN A 216 -21.84 14.47 -4.59
C ASN A 216 -21.07 13.55 -3.61
N PRO A 217 -21.78 12.77 -2.77
CA PRO A 217 -21.16 11.81 -1.83
C PRO A 217 -20.42 10.63 -2.47
N THR A 218 -20.36 10.56 -3.82
CA THR A 218 -19.61 9.54 -4.58
C THR A 218 -18.37 10.09 -5.27
N LEU A 219 -18.07 11.38 -5.12
CA LEU A 219 -16.90 12.05 -5.72
C LEU A 219 -15.59 11.65 -5.01
N HIS A 220 -15.07 10.47 -5.36
CA HIS A 220 -13.91 9.87 -4.73
C HIS A 220 -12.63 10.72 -4.84
N ASP A 221 -12.44 11.43 -5.96
CA ASP A 221 -11.32 12.35 -6.17
C ASP A 221 -11.37 13.55 -5.21
N ALA A 222 -12.55 14.04 -4.84
CA ALA A 222 -12.68 15.09 -3.83
C ALA A 222 -12.27 14.56 -2.45
N TYR A 223 -12.71 13.36 -2.03
CA TYR A 223 -12.25 12.75 -0.79
C TYR A 223 -10.72 12.51 -0.78
N TYR A 224 -10.15 12.03 -1.88
CA TYR A 224 -8.69 11.80 -2.00
C TYR A 224 -7.88 13.10 -1.90
N ASN A 225 -8.23 14.12 -2.69
CA ASN A 225 -7.50 15.38 -2.67
C ASN A 225 -7.76 16.18 -1.38
N TRP A 226 -8.95 16.07 -0.77
CA TRP A 226 -9.22 16.61 0.56
C TRP A 226 -8.32 15.97 1.63
N ALA A 227 -8.15 14.65 1.59
CA ALA A 227 -7.23 13.94 2.48
C ALA A 227 -5.77 14.42 2.33
N ILE A 228 -5.34 14.78 1.11
CA ILE A 228 -4.02 15.41 0.87
C ILE A 228 -3.94 16.77 1.57
N ALA A 229 -4.90 17.68 1.35
CA ALA A 229 -4.91 18.98 2.03
C ALA A 229 -4.87 18.84 3.56
N ILE A 230 -5.71 17.97 4.14
CA ILE A 230 -5.69 17.71 5.59
C ILE A 230 -4.33 17.16 6.03
N SER A 231 -3.71 16.27 5.26
CA SER A 231 -2.37 15.73 5.52
C SER A 231 -1.31 16.84 5.60
N ASP A 232 -1.36 17.82 4.69
CA ASP A 232 -0.39 18.93 4.67
C ASP A 232 -0.63 19.95 5.79
N ARG A 233 -1.90 20.18 6.17
CA ARG A 233 -2.24 20.91 7.40
C ARG A 233 -1.70 20.20 8.64
N ALA A 234 -1.85 18.87 8.73
CA ALA A 234 -1.34 18.08 9.84
C ALA A 234 0.20 18.16 9.95
N LYS A 235 0.93 18.08 8.83
CA LYS A 235 2.40 18.29 8.78
C LYS A 235 2.80 19.66 9.32
N MET A 236 2.11 20.74 8.92
CA MET A 236 2.38 22.10 9.43
C MET A 236 2.09 22.26 10.93
N ARG A 237 1.25 21.39 11.52
CA ARG A 237 0.98 21.33 12.97
C ARG A 237 1.92 20.39 13.74
N GLY A 238 2.82 19.69 13.07
CA GLY A 238 3.88 18.88 13.68
C GLY A 238 3.36 17.80 14.64
N ARG A 239 3.87 17.77 15.87
CA ARG A 239 3.51 16.77 16.90
C ARG A 239 2.56 17.34 17.96
N THR A 240 1.38 17.77 17.51
CA THR A 240 0.34 18.37 18.36
C THR A 240 -0.96 17.54 18.36
N LYS A 241 -1.86 17.82 19.30
CA LYS A 241 -3.20 17.20 19.31
C LYS A 241 -4.09 17.65 18.14
N GLU A 242 -3.85 18.84 17.60
CA GLU A 242 -4.47 19.29 16.34
C GLU A 242 -3.97 18.44 15.15
N ALA A 243 -2.66 18.19 15.05
CA ALA A 243 -2.11 17.29 14.04
C ALA A 243 -2.66 15.86 14.16
N GLU A 244 -2.82 15.33 15.37
CA GLU A 244 -3.41 14.00 15.61
C GLU A 244 -4.87 13.91 15.11
N GLU A 245 -5.65 14.96 15.29
CA GLU A 245 -7.04 15.02 14.82
C GLU A 245 -7.12 15.21 13.30
N LEU A 246 -6.30 16.10 12.73
CA LEU A 246 -6.19 16.27 11.28
C LEU A 246 -5.75 14.95 10.61
N TRP A 247 -4.75 14.24 11.15
CA TRP A 247 -4.33 12.96 10.60
C TRP A 247 -5.46 11.91 10.62
N LYS A 248 -6.30 11.85 11.67
CA LYS A 248 -7.49 10.96 11.70
C LYS A 248 -8.48 11.33 10.60
N GLN A 249 -8.77 12.62 10.42
CA GLN A 249 -9.67 13.11 9.37
C GLN A 249 -9.12 12.81 7.97
N ALA A 250 -7.81 12.97 7.75
CA ALA A 250 -7.14 12.54 6.52
C ALA A 250 -7.29 11.03 6.29
N THR A 251 -7.08 10.18 7.31
CA THR A 251 -7.25 8.72 7.16
C THR A 251 -8.70 8.32 6.87
N ASN A 252 -9.69 9.01 7.42
CA ASN A 252 -11.11 8.77 7.12
C ASN A 252 -11.47 9.16 5.68
N ASN A 253 -10.91 10.26 5.16
CA ASN A 253 -11.14 10.69 3.79
C ASN A 253 -10.38 9.81 2.76
N TYR A 254 -9.16 9.36 3.07
CA TYR A 254 -8.49 8.33 2.26
C TYR A 254 -9.27 7.01 2.27
N GLU A 255 -9.79 6.58 3.41
CA GLU A 255 -10.69 5.42 3.49
C GLU A 255 -11.91 5.60 2.58
N LYS A 256 -12.59 6.74 2.68
CA LYS A 256 -13.79 7.00 1.88
C LYS A 256 -13.50 7.04 0.38
N ALA A 257 -12.36 7.60 -0.03
CA ALA A 257 -11.91 7.56 -1.42
C ALA A 257 -11.67 6.13 -1.91
N VAL A 258 -11.00 5.28 -1.11
CA VAL A 258 -10.73 3.86 -1.44
C VAL A 258 -12.01 3.01 -1.40
N GLN A 259 -12.98 3.32 -0.55
CA GLN A 259 -14.29 2.65 -0.55
C GLN A 259 -15.10 2.94 -1.83
N LEU A 260 -14.92 4.13 -2.42
CA LEU A 260 -15.61 4.54 -3.65
C LEU A 260 -14.85 4.10 -4.92
N ASN A 261 -13.51 4.14 -4.89
CA ASN A 261 -12.63 3.61 -5.93
C ASN A 261 -11.54 2.73 -5.31
N TRP A 262 -11.82 1.42 -5.25
CA TRP A 262 -10.94 0.43 -4.64
C TRP A 262 -9.66 0.19 -5.46
N ASN A 263 -9.64 0.51 -6.75
CA ASN A 263 -8.53 0.22 -7.66
C ASN A 263 -7.51 1.38 -7.74
N SER A 264 -7.09 1.91 -6.59
CA SER A 264 -6.15 3.04 -6.51
C SER A 264 -4.94 2.72 -5.63
N PRO A 265 -3.83 2.22 -6.21
CA PRO A 265 -2.55 2.03 -5.50
C PRO A 265 -2.09 3.31 -4.80
N GLN A 266 -2.24 4.46 -5.46
CA GLN A 266 -1.82 5.77 -4.99
C GLN A 266 -2.62 6.21 -3.75
N ALA A 267 -3.93 5.99 -3.71
CA ALA A 267 -4.75 6.28 -2.54
C ALA A 267 -4.40 5.36 -1.35
N LEU A 268 -4.21 4.06 -1.60
CA LEU A 268 -3.78 3.11 -0.57
C LEU A 268 -2.39 3.43 0.00
N ASN A 269 -1.42 3.82 -0.84
CA ASN A 269 -0.10 4.27 -0.40
C ASN A 269 -0.19 5.55 0.45
N ASN A 270 -0.99 6.52 0.03
CA ASN A 270 -1.11 7.79 0.76
C ASN A 270 -1.88 7.62 2.08
N TRP A 271 -2.85 6.70 2.13
CA TRP A 271 -3.49 6.25 3.37
C TRP A 271 -2.46 5.61 4.31
N GLY A 272 -1.60 4.72 3.79
CA GLY A 272 -0.50 4.11 4.54
C GLY A 272 0.46 5.15 5.12
N LEU A 273 0.81 6.19 4.36
CA LEU A 273 1.66 7.30 4.83
C LEU A 273 0.96 8.14 5.92
N ALA A 274 -0.32 8.44 5.77
CA ALA A 274 -1.08 9.17 6.80
C ALA A 274 -1.21 8.36 8.11
N LEU A 275 -1.39 7.03 8.01
CA LEU A 275 -1.34 6.14 9.16
C LEU A 275 0.08 6.09 9.78
N GLN A 276 1.14 6.08 8.98
CA GLN A 276 2.53 6.12 9.46
C GLN A 276 2.83 7.39 10.26
N GLU A 277 2.45 8.57 9.75
CA GLU A 277 2.62 9.85 10.45
C GLU A 277 1.76 9.93 11.72
N LEU A 278 0.50 9.48 11.67
CA LEU A 278 -0.35 9.35 12.87
C LEU A 278 0.30 8.45 13.92
N SER A 279 0.87 7.31 13.51
CA SER A 279 1.56 6.36 14.39
C SER A 279 2.79 6.95 15.10
N ALA A 280 3.39 8.00 14.54
CA ALA A 280 4.55 8.69 15.11
C ALA A 280 4.21 9.69 16.21
N ILE A 281 2.92 10.01 16.42
CA ILE A 281 2.45 11.02 17.38
C ILE A 281 1.40 10.52 18.39
N VAL A 282 0.71 9.41 18.13
CA VAL A 282 -0.25 8.80 19.08
C VAL A 282 0.45 8.11 20.28
N PRO A 283 -0.26 7.84 21.39
CA PRO A 283 0.24 6.99 22.47
C PRO A 283 0.63 5.58 22.00
N ALA A 284 1.65 4.99 22.62
CA ALA A 284 2.20 3.68 22.23
C ALA A 284 1.16 2.54 22.17
N ARG A 285 0.12 2.58 23.03
CA ARG A 285 -1.00 1.62 23.04
C ARG A 285 -1.84 1.61 21.75
N GLU A 286 -1.88 2.72 21.02
CA GLU A 286 -2.63 2.87 19.76
C GLU A 286 -1.71 2.67 18.55
N LYS A 287 -0.42 3.03 18.70
CA LYS A 287 0.61 2.95 17.66
C LYS A 287 0.67 1.59 16.96
N GLN A 288 0.69 0.47 17.70
CA GLN A 288 0.85 -0.86 17.08
C GLN A 288 -0.30 -1.21 16.12
N ILE A 289 -1.54 -0.85 16.47
CA ILE A 289 -2.75 -1.08 15.64
C ILE A 289 -2.67 -0.22 14.37
N ILE A 290 -2.25 1.03 14.50
CA ILE A 290 -2.11 1.97 13.38
C ILE A 290 -0.96 1.56 12.44
N VAL A 291 0.17 1.06 12.97
CA VAL A 291 1.27 0.50 12.17
C VAL A 291 0.85 -0.77 11.43
N LYS A 292 0.19 -1.72 12.10
CA LYS A 292 -0.36 -2.93 11.43
C LYS A 292 -1.38 -2.55 10.34
N SER A 293 -2.16 -1.48 10.55
CA SER A 293 -3.05 -0.91 9.53
C SER A 293 -2.30 -0.28 8.35
N ALA A 294 -1.22 0.49 8.60
CA ALA A 294 -0.39 1.08 7.55
C ALA A 294 0.25 0.01 6.66
N ILE A 295 0.82 -1.04 7.28
CA ILE A 295 1.37 -2.22 6.60
C ILE A 295 0.35 -2.84 5.64
N SER A 296 -0.90 -3.04 6.11
CA SER A 296 -2.00 -3.53 5.29
C SER A 296 -2.29 -2.64 4.06
N LYS A 297 -2.28 -1.32 4.20
CA LYS A 297 -2.54 -0.41 3.06
C LYS A 297 -1.39 -0.39 2.04
N PHE A 298 -0.14 -0.44 2.50
CA PHE A 298 1.00 -0.57 1.57
C PHE A 298 1.00 -1.92 0.84
N ARG A 299 0.73 -3.04 1.54
CA ARG A 299 0.56 -4.35 0.89
C ARG A 299 -0.56 -4.34 -0.15
N ALA A 300 -1.72 -3.76 0.17
CA ALA A 300 -2.82 -3.63 -0.78
C ALA A 300 -2.45 -2.79 -2.02
N ALA A 301 -1.71 -1.69 -1.84
CA ALA A 301 -1.20 -0.90 -2.96
C ALA A 301 -0.26 -1.71 -3.89
N ILE A 302 0.59 -2.56 -3.31
CA ILE A 302 1.49 -3.46 -4.05
C ILE A 302 0.71 -4.60 -4.72
N GLN A 303 -0.37 -5.09 -4.11
CA GLN A 303 -1.22 -6.13 -4.71
C GLN A 303 -2.01 -5.63 -5.93
N LEU A 304 -2.35 -4.34 -5.98
CA LEU A 304 -2.93 -3.70 -7.19
C LEU A 304 -1.86 -3.36 -8.24
N GLN A 305 -0.68 -2.91 -7.82
CA GLN A 305 0.44 -2.63 -8.71
C GLN A 305 1.75 -3.17 -8.13
N PHE A 306 2.14 -4.37 -8.57
CA PHE A 306 3.30 -5.08 -8.03
C PHE A 306 4.63 -4.32 -8.17
N ASP A 307 4.80 -3.50 -9.21
CA ASP A 307 6.02 -2.70 -9.41
C ASP A 307 5.98 -1.29 -8.79
N PHE A 308 4.99 -1.01 -7.92
CA PHE A 308 4.83 0.30 -7.28
C PHE A 308 5.88 0.56 -6.19
N HIS A 309 7.11 0.82 -6.64
CA HIS A 309 8.32 1.01 -5.85
C HIS A 309 8.19 2.00 -4.68
N ARG A 310 7.25 2.96 -4.74
CA ARG A 310 6.96 3.87 -3.61
C ARG A 310 6.31 3.11 -2.45
N ALA A 311 5.28 2.32 -2.69
CA ALA A 311 4.63 1.52 -1.66
C ALA A 311 5.56 0.42 -1.11
N ILE A 312 6.35 -0.21 -1.99
CA ILE A 312 7.41 -1.18 -1.61
C ILE A 312 8.42 -0.52 -0.66
N TYR A 313 8.95 0.65 -1.02
CA TYR A 313 9.89 1.38 -0.18
C TYR A 313 9.27 1.79 1.16
N ASN A 314 8.06 2.38 1.12
CA ASN A 314 7.38 2.87 2.32
C ASN A 314 7.10 1.72 3.30
N LEU A 315 6.62 0.58 2.82
CA LEU A 315 6.46 -0.64 3.62
C LEU A 315 7.78 -1.09 4.27
N GLY A 316 8.88 -1.09 3.50
CA GLY A 316 10.22 -1.32 4.04
C GLY A 316 10.59 -0.37 5.19
N THR A 317 10.29 0.92 5.09
CA THR A 317 10.54 1.89 6.19
C THR A 317 9.63 1.69 7.41
N VAL A 318 8.38 1.26 7.21
CA VAL A 318 7.43 0.98 8.30
C VAL A 318 7.85 -0.26 9.07
N LEU A 319 8.29 -1.31 8.37
CA LEU A 319 8.82 -2.53 8.97
C LEU A 319 10.13 -2.26 9.74
N TYR A 320 10.99 -1.37 9.23
CA TYR A 320 12.17 -0.90 9.97
C TYR A 320 11.78 -0.23 11.29
N GLY A 321 10.83 0.72 11.25
CA GLY A 321 10.35 1.42 12.45
C GLY A 321 9.71 0.46 13.47
N LEU A 322 8.95 -0.54 12.99
CA LEU A 322 8.36 -1.56 13.85
C LEU A 322 9.41 -2.49 14.49
N ALA A 323 10.51 -2.80 13.79
CA ALA A 323 11.63 -3.55 14.34
C ALA A 323 12.34 -2.79 15.46
N GLU A 324 12.66 -1.51 15.24
CA GLU A 324 13.26 -0.60 16.23
C GLU A 324 12.37 -0.44 17.49
N ASP A 325 11.06 -0.23 17.30
CA ASP A 325 10.11 -0.13 18.41
C ASP A 325 10.03 -1.45 19.21
N THR A 326 9.83 -2.59 18.53
CA THR A 326 9.70 -3.91 19.17
C THR A 326 10.98 -4.32 19.91
N SER A 327 12.14 -4.05 19.32
CA SER A 327 13.46 -4.26 19.95
C SER A 327 13.63 -3.40 21.21
N ARG A 328 13.15 -2.16 21.19
CA ARG A 328 13.25 -1.22 22.31
C ARG A 328 12.25 -1.50 23.43
N THR A 329 11.07 -2.05 23.14
CA THR A 329 10.08 -2.43 24.17
C THR A 329 10.33 -3.79 24.81
N GLY A 330 11.31 -4.56 24.34
CA GLY A 330 11.78 -5.78 25.03
C GLY A 330 10.88 -7.01 24.88
N GLY A 331 10.09 -7.10 23.80
CA GLY A 331 9.31 -8.31 23.46
C GLY A 331 8.12 -8.65 24.37
N THR A 332 7.81 -7.85 25.38
CA THR A 332 6.72 -8.12 26.32
C THR A 332 5.34 -7.67 25.79
N MET A 333 4.73 -8.49 24.91
CA MET A 333 3.26 -8.72 24.82
C MET A 333 2.92 -9.88 23.87
N GLY A 334 2.97 -11.12 24.38
CA GLY A 334 2.46 -12.32 23.71
C GLY A 334 3.45 -13.01 22.76
N GLY A 335 3.54 -14.34 22.86
CA GLY A 335 4.46 -15.17 22.05
C GLY A 335 4.03 -15.40 20.60
N HIS A 336 3.40 -14.41 19.96
CA HIS A 336 2.87 -14.48 18.59
C HIS A 336 3.28 -13.28 17.71
N ASP A 337 3.90 -12.23 18.25
CA ASP A 337 4.44 -11.14 17.42
C ASP A 337 5.78 -11.52 16.79
N VAL A 338 6.00 -11.08 15.55
CA VAL A 338 7.20 -11.37 14.74
C VAL A 338 8.47 -10.78 15.40
N SER A 339 9.59 -11.51 15.36
CA SER A 339 10.84 -11.06 15.96
C SER A 339 11.40 -9.80 15.29
N PRO A 340 12.13 -8.92 16.03
CA PRO A 340 12.79 -7.76 15.45
C PRO A 340 13.71 -8.12 14.27
N ASP A 341 14.44 -9.23 14.35
CA ASP A 341 15.37 -9.67 13.31
C ASP A 341 14.65 -10.05 11.99
N GLU A 342 13.49 -10.70 12.07
CA GLU A 342 12.69 -11.02 10.88
C GLU A 342 11.98 -9.76 10.33
N LEU A 343 11.63 -8.78 11.17
CA LEU A 343 11.15 -7.47 10.72
C LEU A 343 12.25 -6.64 10.01
N TYR A 344 13.49 -6.65 10.53
CA TYR A 344 14.65 -6.06 9.87
C TYR A 344 14.97 -6.77 8.53
N SER A 345 14.90 -8.10 8.50
CA SER A 345 15.04 -8.91 7.28
C SER A 345 14.00 -8.53 6.23
N GLN A 346 12.70 -8.50 6.59
CA GLN A 346 11.63 -8.04 5.68
C GLN A 346 11.86 -6.60 5.20
N SER A 347 12.22 -5.68 6.11
CA SER A 347 12.53 -4.29 5.76
C SER A 347 13.62 -4.22 4.68
N ALA A 348 14.69 -5.00 4.85
CA ALA A 348 15.79 -5.06 3.90
C ALA A 348 15.39 -5.67 2.56
N ILE A 349 14.55 -6.71 2.54
CA ILE A 349 13.97 -7.30 1.32
C ILE A 349 13.17 -6.24 0.54
N TYR A 350 12.29 -5.51 1.23
CA TYR A 350 11.47 -4.44 0.65
C TYR A 350 12.33 -3.28 0.10
N ILE A 351 13.33 -2.81 0.85
CA ILE A 351 14.21 -1.72 0.41
C ILE A 351 15.12 -2.15 -0.76
N ALA A 352 15.61 -3.39 -0.76
CA ALA A 352 16.35 -3.97 -1.88
C ALA A 352 15.48 -4.05 -3.14
N ALA A 353 14.22 -4.50 -3.03
CA ALA A 353 13.29 -4.56 -4.15
C ALA A 353 12.96 -3.18 -4.73
N ALA A 354 12.71 -2.18 -3.87
CA ALA A 354 12.50 -0.80 -4.30
C ALA A 354 13.72 -0.21 -5.03
N HIS A 355 14.93 -0.51 -4.55
CA HIS A 355 16.16 -0.10 -5.22
C HIS A 355 16.35 -0.84 -6.58
N ALA A 356 16.10 -2.15 -6.65
CA ALA A 356 16.20 -2.92 -7.90
C ALA A 356 15.26 -2.39 -8.99
N LEU A 357 14.03 -2.00 -8.62
CA LEU A 357 13.06 -1.42 -9.55
C LEU A 357 13.41 0.02 -9.98
N LYS A 358 14.09 0.80 -9.13
CA LYS A 358 14.50 2.20 -9.41
C LYS A 358 15.91 2.52 -8.85
N PRO A 359 16.99 2.00 -9.47
CA PRO A 359 18.34 2.16 -8.91
C PRO A 359 18.84 3.61 -8.90
N ASN A 360 18.30 4.46 -9.77
CA ASN A 360 18.66 5.88 -9.87
C ASN A 360 18.09 6.75 -8.72
N TYR A 361 17.23 6.20 -7.85
CA TYR A 361 16.68 6.93 -6.71
C TYR A 361 17.68 6.92 -5.54
N SER A 362 18.41 8.03 -5.37
CA SER A 362 19.45 8.21 -4.35
C SER A 362 18.99 7.91 -2.91
N VAL A 363 17.72 8.18 -2.61
CA VAL A 363 17.07 7.81 -1.33
C VAL A 363 17.09 6.29 -1.13
N TYR A 364 16.74 5.51 -2.16
CA TYR A 364 16.73 4.04 -2.08
C TYR A 364 18.15 3.49 -1.99
N THR A 365 19.10 4.06 -2.75
CA THR A 365 20.54 3.73 -2.64
C THR A 365 21.10 4.01 -1.24
N SER A 366 20.57 5.03 -0.55
CA SER A 366 21.01 5.41 0.80
C SER A 366 20.38 4.51 1.87
N ALA A 367 19.09 4.21 1.76
CA ALA A 367 18.41 3.26 2.62
C ALA A 367 18.99 1.84 2.50
N LEU A 368 19.27 1.38 1.27
CA LEU A 368 19.87 0.07 1.05
C LEU A 368 21.25 -0.06 1.71
N LYS A 369 22.07 0.99 1.72
CA LYS A 369 23.37 0.98 2.43
C LYS A 369 23.23 0.77 3.95
N LEU A 370 22.10 1.17 4.54
CA LEU A 370 21.81 0.94 5.96
C LEU A 370 21.37 -0.51 6.22
N VAL A 371 20.48 -1.05 5.38
CA VAL A 371 19.82 -2.34 5.64
C VAL A 371 20.42 -3.55 4.92
N ARG A 372 21.35 -3.38 3.98
CA ARG A 372 21.93 -4.51 3.20
C ARG A 372 22.56 -5.59 4.09
N SER A 373 23.12 -5.24 5.24
CA SER A 373 23.68 -6.20 6.20
C SER A 373 22.62 -7.01 6.98
N MET A 374 21.33 -6.67 6.84
CA MET A 374 20.20 -7.43 7.39
C MET A 374 19.67 -8.48 6.40
N LEU A 375 20.15 -8.48 5.15
CA LEU A 375 19.89 -9.55 4.19
C LEU A 375 20.79 -10.77 4.46
N PRO A 376 20.29 -12.01 4.26
CA PRO A 376 21.08 -13.23 4.38
C PRO A 376 21.95 -13.48 3.14
N LEU A 377 22.86 -12.55 2.83
CA LEU A 377 23.72 -12.56 1.64
C LEU A 377 24.47 -13.91 1.49
N PRO A 378 24.57 -14.50 0.28
CA PRO A 378 24.20 -13.93 -1.02
C PRO A 378 22.72 -14.11 -1.43
N TYR A 379 21.84 -14.44 -0.49
CA TYR A 379 20.40 -14.64 -0.72
C TYR A 379 19.59 -13.40 -0.33
N LEU A 380 18.37 -13.29 -0.88
CA LEU A 380 17.40 -12.28 -0.50
C LEU A 380 16.60 -12.70 0.74
N LYS A 381 16.19 -13.98 0.82
CA LYS A 381 15.58 -14.58 2.02
C LYS A 381 16.13 -15.99 2.25
N VAL A 382 16.25 -16.35 3.53
CA VAL A 382 16.55 -17.69 4.01
C VAL A 382 15.60 -17.99 5.17
N GLY A 383 15.12 -19.22 5.28
CA GLY A 383 14.18 -19.63 6.32
C GLY A 383 13.86 -21.10 6.25
N TYR A 384 12.91 -21.57 7.06
CA TYR A 384 12.45 -22.95 6.99
C TYR A 384 11.03 -23.04 6.44
N LEU A 385 10.75 -24.10 5.69
CA LEU A 385 9.42 -24.47 5.22
C LEU A 385 9.25 -25.99 5.31
N THR A 386 8.04 -26.42 5.62
CA THR A 386 7.65 -27.83 5.61
C THR A 386 7.22 -28.20 4.20
N ALA A 387 7.92 -29.15 3.59
CA ALA A 387 7.84 -29.45 2.16
C ALA A 387 7.64 -30.95 1.89
N PRO A 388 6.99 -31.33 0.77
CA PRO A 388 6.79 -32.72 0.39
C PRO A 388 8.10 -33.38 -0.10
N PRO A 389 8.12 -34.73 -0.20
CA PRO A 389 9.14 -35.44 -0.97
C PRO A 389 9.15 -34.98 -2.44
N VAL A 390 10.35 -34.76 -2.99
CA VAL A 390 10.53 -34.32 -4.38
C VAL A 390 9.90 -35.32 -5.36
N GLY A 391 9.08 -34.80 -6.29
CA GLY A 391 8.32 -35.61 -7.24
C GLY A 391 7.01 -36.19 -6.71
N ASN A 392 6.63 -35.94 -5.45
CA ASN A 392 5.34 -36.34 -4.89
C ASN A 392 4.69 -35.19 -4.09
N PRO A 393 4.07 -34.19 -4.77
CA PRO A 393 3.55 -32.98 -4.12
C PRO A 393 2.37 -33.22 -3.16
N ILE A 394 1.70 -34.38 -3.24
CA ILE A 394 0.57 -34.76 -2.38
C ILE A 394 0.93 -36.05 -1.59
N ALA A 395 2.14 -36.08 -1.03
CA ALA A 395 2.59 -37.19 -0.19
C ALA A 395 1.83 -37.25 1.14
N PRO A 396 1.73 -38.44 1.78
CA PRO A 396 1.22 -38.60 3.14
C PRO A 396 1.89 -37.64 4.13
N HIS A 397 1.12 -37.07 5.07
CA HIS A 397 1.59 -35.98 5.94
C HIS A 397 2.83 -36.33 6.78
N CYS A 398 3.08 -37.61 7.05
CA CYS A 398 4.27 -38.10 7.74
C CYS A 398 5.58 -38.00 6.93
N ASP A 399 5.49 -37.88 5.61
CA ASP A 399 6.65 -37.87 4.70
C ASP A 399 7.16 -36.45 4.42
N TRP A 400 6.35 -35.43 4.75
CA TRP A 400 6.69 -34.01 4.65
C TRP A 400 7.74 -33.63 5.69
N LYS A 401 8.65 -32.73 5.31
CA LYS A 401 9.84 -32.40 6.11
C LYS A 401 10.05 -30.90 6.21
N HIS A 402 10.16 -30.43 7.44
CA HIS A 402 10.63 -29.10 7.77
C HIS A 402 12.11 -28.98 7.35
N THR A 403 12.38 -28.14 6.36
CA THR A 403 13.68 -28.03 5.67
C THR A 403 14.02 -26.57 5.38
N GLN A 404 15.31 -26.26 5.23
CA GLN A 404 15.73 -24.90 4.92
C GLN A 404 15.51 -24.59 3.44
N PHE A 405 15.00 -23.40 3.15
CA PHE A 405 14.90 -22.83 1.81
C PHE A 405 15.67 -21.53 1.72
N VAL A 406 16.14 -21.21 0.51
CA VAL A 406 16.79 -19.96 0.15
C VAL A 406 16.18 -19.39 -1.12
N LEU A 407 16.07 -18.06 -1.20
CA LEU A 407 15.57 -17.33 -2.36
C LEU A 407 16.67 -16.37 -2.83
N ASN A 408 17.16 -16.56 -4.05
CA ASN A 408 18.07 -15.62 -4.73
C ASN A 408 17.32 -14.83 -5.82
N HIS A 409 18.03 -14.31 -6.81
CA HIS A 409 17.44 -13.57 -7.94
C HIS A 409 17.01 -14.47 -9.12
N GLU A 410 17.33 -15.77 -9.06
CA GLU A 410 17.08 -16.77 -10.12
C GLU A 410 16.01 -17.79 -9.71
N SER A 411 15.95 -18.17 -8.43
CA SER A 411 15.18 -19.34 -7.96
C SER A 411 14.94 -19.36 -6.44
N LEU A 412 13.92 -20.13 -6.05
CA LEU A 412 13.69 -20.65 -4.71
C LEU A 412 14.27 -22.08 -4.63
N GLN A 413 15.15 -22.37 -3.69
CA GLN A 413 15.85 -23.66 -3.57
C GLN A 413 15.80 -24.22 -2.15
N GLN A 414 15.56 -25.53 -2.03
CA GLN A 414 15.68 -26.31 -0.80
C GLN A 414 17.14 -26.69 -0.55
N ILE A 415 17.66 -26.43 0.65
CA ILE A 415 19.04 -26.77 1.06
C ILE A 415 19.04 -27.91 2.08
N HIS A 416 19.96 -28.86 1.92
CA HIS A 416 20.27 -29.85 2.95
C HIS A 416 21.46 -29.41 3.82
N ASN A 417 21.38 -29.71 5.13
CA ASN A 417 22.34 -29.27 6.17
C ASN A 417 23.81 -29.76 6.03
N GLY A 418 24.21 -30.30 4.88
CA GLY A 418 25.60 -30.60 4.54
C GLY A 418 26.22 -29.69 3.47
N GLU A 419 25.40 -28.97 2.68
CA GLU A 419 25.86 -28.37 1.41
C GLU A 419 26.47 -26.97 1.58
N GLN A 420 26.08 -26.23 2.64
CA GLN A 420 26.59 -24.89 2.98
C GLN A 420 28.13 -24.79 3.09
N ARG A 421 28.85 -25.90 3.28
CA ARG A 421 30.33 -25.91 3.40
C ARG A 421 31.08 -26.11 2.09
N HIS A 422 30.43 -26.61 1.03
CA HIS A 422 31.13 -27.07 -0.17
C HIS A 422 31.11 -26.09 -1.35
N MET A 423 30.15 -25.17 -1.43
CA MET A 423 29.97 -24.31 -2.62
C MET A 423 31.05 -23.23 -2.81
N VAL A 424 32.02 -23.10 -1.90
CA VAL A 424 33.18 -22.19 -2.01
C VAL A 424 34.38 -22.88 -2.70
N SER A 425 34.35 -24.21 -2.86
CA SER A 425 35.39 -24.97 -3.56
C SER A 425 34.78 -25.70 -4.76
N GLY A 426 35.27 -25.42 -5.97
CA GLY A 426 34.67 -25.84 -7.23
C GLY A 426 34.86 -27.32 -7.60
N ASP A 427 34.48 -28.24 -6.70
CA ASP A 427 34.61 -29.69 -6.91
C ASP A 427 33.27 -30.32 -7.33
N LYS A 428 33.21 -30.84 -8.56
CA LYS A 428 31.97 -31.25 -9.24
C LYS A 428 31.55 -32.70 -8.97
N THR A 429 31.46 -33.09 -7.69
CA THR A 429 30.87 -34.39 -7.31
C THR A 429 30.01 -34.31 -6.03
N SER A 430 28.80 -33.75 -6.15
CA SER A 430 27.70 -34.14 -5.25
C SER A 430 26.81 -35.16 -5.97
N ASN A 431 26.65 -36.34 -5.38
CA ASN A 431 25.47 -37.18 -5.65
C ASN A 431 24.30 -36.51 -4.94
N GLY A 432 23.76 -35.47 -5.57
CA GLY A 432 22.74 -34.59 -4.99
C GLY A 432 21.56 -35.37 -4.46
N ARG A 433 21.14 -35.06 -3.23
CA ARG A 433 19.82 -35.49 -2.77
C ARG A 433 18.76 -34.76 -3.60
N PRO A 434 17.63 -35.39 -3.93
CA PRO A 434 16.52 -34.67 -4.53
C PRO A 434 16.16 -33.46 -3.65
N ALA A 435 16.20 -32.27 -4.24
CA ALA A 435 15.85 -31.01 -3.60
C ALA A 435 14.81 -30.28 -4.46
N ILE A 436 13.84 -29.62 -3.82
CA ILE A 436 12.91 -28.74 -4.52
C ILE A 436 13.67 -27.51 -5.02
N LYS A 437 13.56 -27.23 -6.32
CA LYS A 437 14.02 -26.00 -6.97
C LYS A 437 12.89 -25.48 -7.84
N ILE A 438 12.59 -24.19 -7.71
CA ILE A 438 11.63 -23.46 -8.56
C ILE A 438 12.39 -22.26 -9.12
N ASP A 439 12.58 -22.21 -10.42
CA ASP A 439 13.17 -21.05 -11.08
C ASP A 439 12.12 -19.94 -11.24
N ILE A 440 12.54 -18.69 -11.02
CA ILE A 440 11.67 -17.50 -11.07
C ILE A 440 10.99 -17.32 -12.44
N PRO A 441 11.64 -17.59 -13.60
CA PRO A 441 10.97 -17.61 -14.91
C PRO A 441 9.79 -18.58 -15.01
N ASP A 442 9.83 -19.70 -14.27
CA ASP A 442 8.87 -20.80 -14.41
C ASP A 442 7.55 -20.55 -13.66
N ILE A 443 7.53 -19.53 -12.78
CA ILE A 443 6.38 -19.21 -11.91
C ILE A 443 5.25 -18.60 -12.75
N ILE A 444 4.09 -19.27 -12.72
CA ILE A 444 2.83 -18.80 -13.31
C ILE A 444 2.04 -18.00 -12.27
N SER A 445 1.93 -18.50 -11.04
CA SER A 445 1.21 -17.81 -9.96
C SER A 445 1.69 -18.24 -8.57
N VAL A 446 1.38 -17.42 -7.57
CA VAL A 446 1.69 -17.67 -6.16
C VAL A 446 0.48 -17.31 -5.32
N SER A 447 -0.15 -18.30 -4.66
CA SER A 447 -1.34 -18.13 -3.83
C SER A 447 -1.19 -18.77 -2.46
N ALA A 448 -1.89 -18.23 -1.45
CA ALA A 448 -2.19 -19.02 -0.26
C ALA A 448 -3.10 -20.20 -0.63
N CYS A 449 -3.00 -21.29 0.11
CA CYS A 449 -3.77 -22.52 -0.11
C CYS A 449 -4.29 -23.07 1.22
N ALA A 450 -5.40 -23.81 1.16
CA ALA A 450 -6.08 -24.43 2.30
C ALA A 450 -6.68 -25.80 1.89
N ASP A 451 -5.94 -26.55 1.07
CA ASP A 451 -6.34 -27.88 0.59
C ASP A 451 -6.17 -28.93 1.71
N LEU A 452 -7.22 -29.72 1.94
CA LEU A 452 -7.30 -30.73 3.01
C LEU A 452 -6.36 -31.93 2.80
N SER A 453 -5.79 -32.08 1.60
CA SER A 453 -4.76 -33.09 1.31
C SER A 453 -3.37 -32.69 1.82
N LEU A 454 -3.13 -31.41 2.12
CA LEU A 454 -1.86 -30.92 2.67
C LEU A 454 -1.81 -31.08 4.20
N PRO A 455 -0.62 -31.18 4.82
CA PRO A 455 -0.50 -31.12 6.28
C PRO A 455 -1.13 -29.84 6.86
N PRO A 456 -1.63 -29.87 8.11
CA PRO A 456 -2.33 -28.74 8.70
C PRO A 456 -1.39 -27.56 8.96
N GLY A 457 -1.56 -26.47 8.22
CA GLY A 457 -0.86 -25.21 8.45
C GLY A 457 -1.12 -24.15 7.37
N PRO A 458 -0.59 -22.93 7.55
CA PRO A 458 -0.49 -21.92 6.50
C PRO A 458 0.30 -22.47 5.30
N SER A 459 -0.37 -22.71 4.17
CA SER A 459 0.25 -23.30 2.99
C SER A 459 0.27 -22.33 1.80
N ILE A 460 1.34 -22.39 1.02
CA ILE A 460 1.57 -21.61 -0.20
C ILE A 460 1.61 -22.58 -1.39
N CYS A 461 0.81 -22.29 -2.42
CA CYS A 461 0.92 -22.92 -3.72
C CYS A 461 1.73 -22.01 -4.63
N ILE A 462 2.76 -22.57 -5.28
CA ILE A 462 3.53 -21.93 -6.33
C ILE A 462 3.24 -22.74 -7.60
N GLU A 463 2.41 -22.20 -8.47
CA GLU A 463 2.06 -22.81 -9.75
C GLU A 463 3.15 -22.50 -10.79
N THR A 464 3.57 -23.50 -11.55
CA THR A 464 4.69 -23.38 -12.49
C THR A 464 4.37 -24.01 -13.83
N ILE A 465 5.19 -23.75 -14.86
CA ILE A 465 5.14 -24.47 -16.15
C ILE A 465 5.41 -25.98 -16.02
N HIS A 466 5.76 -26.47 -14.83
CA HIS A 466 5.96 -27.88 -14.49
C HIS A 466 4.93 -28.41 -13.46
N GLY A 467 3.91 -27.61 -13.13
CA GLY A 467 2.84 -27.92 -12.18
C GLY A 467 3.05 -27.32 -10.78
N PRO A 468 2.11 -27.57 -9.85
CA PRO A 468 2.09 -26.89 -8.56
C PRO A 468 3.09 -27.49 -7.56
N THR A 469 3.82 -26.61 -6.88
CA THR A 469 4.60 -26.95 -5.69
C THR A 469 3.94 -26.36 -4.45
N TYR A 470 3.65 -27.22 -3.47
CA TYR A 470 3.08 -26.84 -2.18
C TYR A 470 4.17 -26.78 -1.11
N LEU A 471 4.18 -25.72 -0.31
CA LEU A 471 5.05 -25.54 0.86
C LEU A 471 4.21 -25.04 2.04
N ILE A 472 4.64 -25.32 3.27
CA ILE A 472 3.94 -24.91 4.50
C ILE A 472 4.88 -24.08 5.39
N ALA A 473 4.37 -22.98 5.92
CA ALA A 473 5.06 -22.10 6.85
C ALA A 473 4.52 -22.28 8.28
N ASP A 474 5.32 -21.94 9.29
CA ASP A 474 4.97 -22.18 10.69
C ASP A 474 3.89 -21.23 11.26
N SER A 475 3.67 -20.07 10.61
CA SER A 475 2.58 -19.13 10.93
C SER A 475 2.11 -18.36 9.68
N TRP A 476 0.92 -17.75 9.74
CA TRP A 476 0.38 -16.95 8.63
C TRP A 476 1.23 -15.69 8.38
N GLU A 477 1.70 -15.07 9.46
CA GLU A 477 2.62 -13.94 9.44
C GLU A 477 3.95 -14.33 8.80
N TYR A 478 4.43 -15.57 9.01
CA TYR A 478 5.64 -16.08 8.38
C TYR A 478 5.42 -16.46 6.91
N LEU A 479 4.25 -17.02 6.56
CA LEU A 479 3.85 -17.27 5.16
C LEU A 479 3.88 -15.98 4.34
N ASP A 480 3.29 -14.91 4.87
CA ASP A 480 3.31 -13.56 4.28
C ASP A 480 4.74 -13.12 3.91
N THR A 481 5.75 -13.40 4.75
CA THR A 481 7.15 -13.01 4.46
C THR A 481 7.75 -13.71 3.25
N TRP A 482 7.37 -14.97 3.01
CA TRP A 482 7.78 -15.73 1.84
C TRP A 482 6.97 -15.33 0.60
N PHE A 483 5.67 -15.13 0.79
CA PHE A 483 4.72 -14.70 -0.23
C PHE A 483 5.12 -13.35 -0.84
N ASP A 484 5.40 -12.37 0.02
CA ASP A 484 5.92 -11.05 -0.36
C ASP A 484 7.27 -11.18 -1.08
N ALA A 485 8.22 -11.92 -0.51
CA ALA A 485 9.57 -12.03 -1.06
C ALA A 485 9.60 -12.67 -2.46
N ILE A 486 8.89 -13.79 -2.67
CA ILE A 486 8.81 -14.48 -3.98
C ILE A 486 8.17 -13.56 -5.02
N ARG A 487 7.07 -12.87 -4.67
CA ARG A 487 6.37 -11.93 -5.56
C ARG A 487 7.25 -10.73 -5.92
N LEU A 488 8.06 -10.21 -4.98
CA LEU A 488 9.00 -9.13 -5.26
C LEU A 488 10.10 -9.57 -6.23
N VAL A 489 10.71 -10.75 -6.06
CA VAL A 489 11.72 -11.29 -7.00
C VAL A 489 11.11 -11.51 -8.38
N TYR A 490 9.93 -12.12 -8.47
CA TYR A 490 9.23 -12.30 -9.74
C TYR A 490 8.92 -10.97 -10.45
N THR A 491 8.49 -9.96 -9.70
CA THR A 491 8.23 -8.61 -10.25
C THR A 491 9.51 -7.95 -10.80
N ILE A 492 10.63 -8.12 -10.10
CA ILE A 492 11.95 -7.61 -10.53
C ILE A 492 12.41 -8.32 -11.81
N TYR A 493 12.21 -9.64 -11.90
CA TYR A 493 12.45 -10.41 -13.12
C TYR A 493 11.57 -9.94 -14.28
N ALA A 494 10.25 -9.86 -14.08
CA ALA A 494 9.28 -9.41 -15.08
C ALA A 494 9.44 -7.93 -15.52
N ARG A 495 10.21 -7.13 -14.77
CA ARG A 495 10.63 -5.77 -15.15
C ARG A 495 12.05 -5.68 -15.74
N GLY A 496 12.71 -6.82 -15.99
CA GLY A 496 14.05 -6.87 -16.54
C GLY A 496 15.09 -6.22 -15.62
N LYS A 497 15.03 -6.53 -14.31
CA LYS A 497 15.90 -5.97 -13.26
C LYS A 497 16.63 -7.04 -12.43
N THR A 498 16.62 -8.30 -12.88
CA THR A 498 17.33 -9.43 -12.25
C THR A 498 18.79 -9.09 -11.93
N ASP A 499 19.55 -8.57 -12.90
CA ASP A 499 20.97 -8.22 -12.71
C ASP A 499 21.20 -7.15 -11.61
N VAL A 500 20.23 -6.25 -11.43
CA VAL A 500 20.29 -5.22 -10.39
C VAL A 500 20.09 -5.87 -9.02
N LEU A 501 19.12 -6.78 -8.88
CA LEU A 501 18.94 -7.56 -7.66
C LEU A 501 20.11 -8.51 -7.38
N ALA A 502 20.69 -9.10 -8.42
CA ALA A 502 21.91 -9.91 -8.34
C ALA A 502 23.05 -9.10 -7.70
N GLY A 503 23.40 -7.95 -8.26
CA GLY A 503 24.44 -7.07 -7.70
C GLY A 503 24.14 -6.58 -6.28
N ILE A 504 22.86 -6.38 -5.92
CA ILE A 504 22.49 -6.09 -4.52
C ILE A 504 22.88 -7.24 -3.60
N ILE A 505 22.54 -8.50 -3.93
CA ILE A 505 22.71 -9.63 -3.02
C ILE A 505 24.08 -10.31 -3.10
N THR A 506 24.76 -10.31 -4.25
CA THR A 506 26.14 -10.84 -4.38
C THR A 506 27.19 -9.85 -3.89
N GLY A 507 26.98 -8.56 -4.16
CA GLY A 507 28.00 -7.51 -4.02
C GLY A 507 28.77 -7.24 -5.31
#